data_AF-A0A7Y7IZV2-F1
#
_entry.id   AF-A0A7Y7IZV2-F1
#
_cell.length_a   1.000
_cell.length_b   1.000
_cell.length_c   1.000
_cell.angle_alpha   90.00
_cell.angle_beta   90.00
_cell.angle_gamma   90.00
#
_symmetry.space_group_name_H-M   'P 1'
#
loop_
_entity.id
_entity.type
_entity.pdbx_description
1 polymer ?
#
loop_
_entity_poly.entity_id
_entity_poly.type
_entity_poly.pdbx_seq_one_letter_code
_entity_poly.pdbx_strand_id
1 'polypeptide(L)'
;MRDGYRLRAFLPGGASTAFLDAASLDIALDYATVEKAGSRLGTGLAILLDDRACPVGMLRNLEHFFAQESCGWCTPCRDGLPWVERLLAAIEEGTGQPRDLDLLADHVRLIGPPGRTFCPHAPGAMAPLASGLDLFRDEFLDHLRQHGCPRRMAA
;
A
#
# COMPACT_ATOMS: atom_id res chain seq x y z
N MET A 1 -16.05 9.77 -9.71
CA MET A 1 -14.79 10.31 -10.28
C MET A 1 -15.11 11.62 -10.99
N ARG A 2 -14.17 12.56 -11.09
CA ARG A 2 -14.32 13.73 -11.98
C ARG A 2 -14.17 13.27 -13.44
N ASP A 3 -14.70 14.04 -14.38
CA ASP A 3 -14.56 13.76 -15.81
C ASP A 3 -13.08 13.67 -16.22
N GLY A 4 -12.75 12.67 -17.03
CA GLY A 4 -11.39 12.39 -17.50
C GLY A 4 -10.52 11.56 -16.54
N TYR A 5 -11.06 11.11 -15.41
CA TYR A 5 -10.39 10.21 -14.46
C TYR A 5 -11.04 8.83 -14.47
N ARG A 6 -10.22 7.79 -14.44
CA ARG A 6 -10.69 6.39 -14.40
C ARG A 6 -10.28 5.73 -13.10
N LEU A 7 -11.19 4.96 -12.50
CA LEU A 7 -10.87 4.14 -11.34
C LEU A 7 -9.86 3.07 -11.73
N ARG A 8 -8.82 2.94 -10.90
CA ARG A 8 -7.82 1.90 -11.03
C ARG A 8 -7.92 0.88 -9.91
N ALA A 9 -7.98 1.34 -8.67
CA ALA A 9 -8.10 0.51 -7.47
C ALA A 9 -8.67 1.33 -6.32
N PHE A 10 -9.04 0.68 -5.23
CA PHE A 10 -9.53 1.36 -4.04
C PHE A 10 -9.29 0.55 -2.77
N LEU A 11 -9.17 1.25 -1.64
CA LEU A 11 -9.16 0.68 -0.30
C LEU A 11 -10.59 0.74 0.24
N PRO A 12 -11.34 -0.38 0.34
CA PRO A 12 -12.78 -0.36 0.60
C PRO A 12 -13.15 0.10 2.02
N GLY A 13 -12.27 -0.13 3.00
CA GLY A 13 -12.58 0.11 4.40
C GLY A 13 -11.76 1.20 5.08
N GLY A 14 -10.76 1.76 4.41
CA GLY A 14 -9.83 2.75 4.95
C GLY A 14 -8.37 2.40 4.67
N ALA A 15 -7.46 3.25 5.16
CA ALA A 15 -6.01 3.16 4.91
C ALA A 15 -5.38 1.80 5.28
N SER A 16 -5.96 1.08 6.24
CA SER A 16 -5.43 -0.19 6.74
C SER A 16 -5.99 -1.44 6.05
N THR A 17 -6.60 -1.28 4.88
CA THR A 17 -7.26 -2.37 4.13
C THR A 17 -6.46 -2.72 2.88
N ALA A 18 -6.66 -3.90 2.31
CA ALA A 18 -6.03 -4.26 1.04
C ALA A 18 -6.73 -3.55 -0.12
N PHE A 19 -5.99 -3.23 -1.18
CA PHE A 19 -6.57 -2.74 -2.41
C PHE A 19 -7.47 -3.80 -3.05
N LEU A 20 -8.61 -3.33 -3.56
CA LEU A 20 -9.41 -4.01 -4.56
C LEU A 20 -9.21 -3.30 -5.91
N ASP A 21 -9.17 -4.06 -7.00
CA ASP A 21 -9.05 -3.51 -8.34
C ASP A 21 -10.37 -2.88 -8.82
N ALA A 22 -10.33 -2.14 -9.93
CA ALA A 22 -11.52 -1.54 -10.52
C ALA A 22 -12.58 -2.56 -10.96
N ALA A 23 -12.20 -3.83 -11.22
CA ALA A 23 -13.14 -4.88 -11.57
C ALA A 23 -14.05 -5.27 -10.39
N SER A 24 -13.60 -5.00 -9.17
CA SER A 24 -14.34 -5.26 -7.93
C SER A 24 -15.29 -4.13 -7.52
N LEU A 25 -15.52 -3.12 -8.38
CA LEU A 25 -16.32 -1.93 -8.04
C LEU A 25 -17.78 -2.24 -7.69
N ASP A 26 -18.38 -3.23 -8.36
CA ASP A 26 -19.81 -3.54 -8.23
C ASP A 26 -20.14 -4.56 -7.12
N ILE A 27 -19.15 -4.98 -6.32
CA ILE A 27 -19.41 -5.91 -5.22
C ILE A 27 -20.20 -5.22 -4.09
N ALA A 28 -21.00 -6.00 -3.36
CA ALA A 28 -21.68 -5.49 -2.17
C ALA A 28 -20.66 -5.08 -1.10
N LEU A 29 -20.80 -3.85 -0.58
CA LEU A 29 -19.94 -3.32 0.48
C LEU A 29 -20.42 -3.80 1.86
N ASP A 30 -20.29 -5.09 2.10
CA ASP A 30 -20.53 -5.75 3.39
C ASP A 30 -19.30 -6.53 3.85
N TYR A 31 -19.25 -6.91 5.15
CA TYR A 31 -18.08 -7.56 5.72
C TYR A 31 -17.68 -8.86 4.99
N ALA A 32 -18.66 -9.72 4.68
CA ALA A 32 -18.39 -11.04 4.13
C ALA A 32 -18.01 -11.00 2.64
N THR A 33 -18.65 -10.11 1.87
CA THR A 33 -18.38 -9.95 0.44
C THR A 33 -16.99 -9.34 0.20
N VAL A 34 -16.63 -8.31 0.98
CA VAL A 34 -15.30 -7.68 0.87
C VAL A 34 -14.18 -8.62 1.34
N GLU A 35 -14.43 -9.43 2.38
CA GLU A 35 -13.48 -10.45 2.84
C GLU A 35 -13.21 -11.51 1.75
N LYS A 36 -14.25 -11.99 1.06
CA LYS A 36 -14.09 -12.91 -0.07
C LYS A 36 -13.33 -12.31 -1.24
N ALA A 37 -13.39 -10.99 -1.42
CA ALA A 37 -12.62 -10.27 -2.42
C ALA A 37 -11.14 -10.05 -2.02
N GLY A 38 -10.72 -10.51 -0.84
CA GLY A 38 -9.33 -10.42 -0.37
C GLY A 38 -8.99 -9.12 0.36
N SER A 39 -9.99 -8.33 0.75
CA SER A 39 -9.79 -7.14 1.59
C SER A 39 -10.64 -7.24 2.87
N ARG A 40 -10.90 -6.12 3.53
CA ARG A 40 -11.77 -6.05 4.70
C ARG A 40 -12.52 -4.73 4.74
N LEU A 41 -13.74 -4.75 5.26
CA LEU A 41 -14.51 -3.54 5.49
C LEU A 41 -14.22 -3.03 6.91
N GLY A 42 -13.42 -1.96 7.01
CA GLY A 42 -13.04 -1.30 8.26
C GLY A 42 -14.05 -0.23 8.68
N THR A 43 -13.70 1.04 8.53
CA THR A 43 -14.56 2.18 8.89
C THR A 43 -15.57 2.56 7.81
N GLY A 44 -15.57 1.85 6.67
CA GLY A 44 -16.39 2.19 5.50
C GLY A 44 -15.93 3.46 4.76
N LEU A 45 -14.74 3.97 5.09
CA LEU A 45 -14.14 5.13 4.43
C LEU A 45 -13.30 4.70 3.24
N ALA A 46 -13.93 4.60 2.07
CA ALA A 46 -13.24 4.18 0.87
C ALA A 46 -12.22 5.24 0.38
N ILE A 47 -11.02 4.81 0.02
CA ILE A 47 -9.99 5.65 -0.60
C ILE A 47 -9.80 5.17 -2.03
N LEU A 48 -10.02 6.05 -3.02
CA LEU A 48 -9.98 5.72 -4.44
C LEU A 48 -8.64 6.12 -5.05
N LEU A 49 -8.07 5.25 -5.88
CA LEU A 49 -6.90 5.52 -6.72
C LEU A 49 -7.33 5.60 -8.19
N ASP A 50 -7.09 6.76 -8.81
CA ASP A 50 -7.32 7.00 -10.23
C ASP A 50 -6.10 6.65 -11.11
N ASP A 51 -6.23 6.85 -12.41
CA ASP A 51 -5.23 6.56 -13.44
C ASP A 51 -4.12 7.62 -13.59
N ARG A 52 -4.26 8.78 -12.95
CA ARG A 52 -3.28 9.88 -12.94
C ARG A 52 -2.36 9.85 -11.73
N ALA A 53 -2.84 9.36 -10.59
CA ALA A 53 -2.05 9.25 -9.37
C ALA A 53 -1.05 8.07 -9.42
N CYS A 54 0.07 8.22 -8.71
CA CYS A 54 1.08 7.15 -8.60
C CYS A 54 0.73 6.18 -7.45
N PRO A 55 0.56 4.87 -7.70
CA PRO A 55 0.30 3.89 -6.63
C PRO A 55 1.47 3.77 -5.67
N VAL A 56 2.72 3.81 -6.16
CA VAL A 56 3.93 3.74 -5.30
C VAL A 56 4.01 4.96 -4.38
N GLY A 57 3.71 6.15 -4.90
CA GLY A 57 3.64 7.38 -4.10
C GLY A 57 2.48 7.36 -3.09
N MET A 58 1.32 6.81 -3.46
CA MET A 58 0.21 6.59 -2.53
C MET A 58 0.61 5.64 -1.39
N LEU A 59 1.23 4.50 -1.71
CA LEU A 59 1.73 3.54 -0.72
C LEU A 59 2.76 4.19 0.21
N ARG A 60 3.72 4.94 -0.32
CA ARG A 60 4.69 5.69 0.49
C ARG A 60 3.98 6.64 1.46
N ASN A 61 2.96 7.37 1.00
CA ASN A 61 2.21 8.29 1.86
C ASN A 61 1.46 7.56 2.99
N LEU A 62 0.85 6.41 2.70
CA LEU A 62 0.21 5.57 3.72
C LEU A 62 1.23 5.04 4.73
N GLU A 63 2.35 4.49 4.25
CA GLU A 63 3.39 3.93 5.12
C GLU A 63 4.08 5.00 5.97
N HIS A 64 4.24 6.23 5.43
CA HIS A 64 4.70 7.37 6.22
C HIS A 64 3.77 7.67 7.40
N PHE A 65 2.45 7.67 7.17
CA PHE A 65 1.46 7.82 8.25
C PHE A 65 1.58 6.68 9.28
N PHE A 66 1.64 5.42 8.85
CA PHE A 66 1.74 4.30 9.78
C PHE A 66 3.06 4.28 10.56
N ALA A 67 4.16 4.68 9.94
CA ALA A 67 5.46 4.84 10.60
C ALA A 67 5.42 5.96 11.66
N GLN A 68 4.84 7.12 11.32
CA GLN A 68 4.72 8.25 12.24
C GLN A 68 3.81 7.96 13.43
N GLU A 69 2.67 7.29 13.20
CA GLU A 69 1.66 7.01 14.23
C GLU A 69 1.94 5.72 15.03
N SER A 70 3.09 5.09 14.82
CA SER A 70 3.53 3.95 15.61
C SER A 70 3.77 4.38 17.07
N CYS A 71 3.14 3.69 18.03
CA CYS A 71 3.37 3.95 19.45
C CYS A 71 4.77 3.52 19.95
N GLY A 72 5.54 2.81 19.12
CA GLY A 72 6.92 2.40 19.42
C GLY A 72 7.08 1.16 20.31
N TRP A 73 6.00 0.51 20.75
CA TRP A 73 6.07 -0.63 21.68
C TRP A 73 6.72 -1.88 21.08
N CYS A 74 6.29 -2.30 19.90
CA CYS A 74 6.76 -3.55 19.27
C CYS A 74 7.93 -3.24 18.35
N THR A 75 9.08 -3.92 18.52
CA THR A 75 10.22 -3.83 17.59
C THR A 75 9.83 -3.94 16.10
N PRO A 76 9.05 -4.94 15.63
CA PRO A 76 8.65 -5.01 14.22
C PRO A 76 7.84 -3.80 13.74
N CYS A 77 7.06 -3.15 14.62
CA CYS A 77 6.29 -1.94 14.28
C CYS A 77 7.16 -0.68 14.33
N ARG A 78 7.94 -0.51 15.42
CA ARG A 78 8.79 0.65 15.67
C ARG A 78 9.90 0.79 14.64
N ASP A 79 10.57 -0.31 14.33
CA ASP A 79 11.76 -0.29 13.47
C ASP A 79 11.42 -0.71 12.03
N GLY A 80 10.40 -1.57 11.85
CA GLY A 80 10.02 -2.10 10.54
C GLY A 80 9.20 -1.14 9.68
N LEU A 81 8.22 -0.43 10.23
CA LEU A 81 7.41 0.51 9.44
C LEU A 81 8.24 1.67 8.85
N PRO A 82 9.13 2.33 9.61
CA PRO A 82 10.03 3.33 9.03
C PRO A 82 10.99 2.76 7.98
N TRP A 83 11.36 1.47 8.08
CA TRP A 83 12.18 0.83 7.05
C TRP A 83 11.37 0.67 5.75
N VAL A 84 10.15 0.16 5.84
CA VAL A 84 9.24 0.06 4.68
C VAL A 84 9.07 1.42 4.00
N GLU A 85 8.77 2.47 4.76
CA GLU A 85 8.66 3.83 4.25
C GLU A 85 9.94 4.26 3.50
N ARG A 86 11.12 4.01 4.07
CA ARG A 86 12.41 4.34 3.46
C ARG A 86 12.67 3.59 2.16
N LEU A 87 12.27 2.32 2.06
CA LEU A 87 12.40 1.55 0.80
C LEU A 87 11.49 2.14 -0.28
N LEU A 88 10.25 2.46 0.06
CA LEU A 88 9.33 3.11 -0.88
C LEU A 88 9.81 4.50 -1.29
N ALA A 89 10.37 5.28 -0.37
CA ALA A 89 10.99 6.57 -0.66
C ALA A 89 12.18 6.42 -1.62
N ALA A 90 13.07 5.46 -1.39
CA ALA A 90 14.21 5.21 -2.28
C ALA A 90 13.76 4.84 -3.70
N ILE A 91 12.75 3.97 -3.84
CA ILE A 91 12.16 3.61 -5.13
C ILE A 91 11.54 4.85 -5.81
N GLU A 92 10.80 5.67 -5.07
CA GLU A 92 10.17 6.87 -5.62
C GLU A 92 11.18 7.94 -6.07
N GLU A 93 12.29 8.07 -5.34
CA GLU A 93 13.35 9.06 -5.55
C GLU A 93 14.45 8.57 -6.50
N GLY A 94 14.34 7.35 -7.03
CA GLY A 94 15.28 6.82 -8.02
C GLY A 94 16.58 6.27 -7.47
N THR A 95 16.70 6.16 -6.14
CA THR A 95 17.85 5.58 -5.44
C THR A 95 17.62 4.12 -5.03
N GLY A 96 16.41 3.60 -5.26
CA GLY A 96 16.02 2.22 -4.98
C GLY A 96 16.63 1.21 -5.94
N GLN A 97 16.68 -0.04 -5.49
CA GLN A 97 17.27 -1.17 -6.20
C GLN A 97 16.24 -2.30 -6.36
N PRO A 98 16.40 -3.21 -7.34
CA PRO A 98 15.50 -4.35 -7.51
C PRO A 98 15.28 -5.18 -6.24
N ARG A 99 16.33 -5.34 -5.42
CA ARG A 99 16.28 -6.04 -4.13
C ARG A 99 15.32 -5.38 -3.12
N ASP A 100 15.03 -4.10 -3.25
CA ASP A 100 14.12 -3.40 -2.33
C ASP A 100 12.70 -3.95 -2.43
N LEU A 101 12.28 -4.48 -3.60
CA LEU A 101 10.99 -5.17 -3.74
C LEU A 101 10.96 -6.48 -2.96
N ASP A 102 12.05 -7.24 -2.96
CA ASP A 102 12.16 -8.46 -2.16
C ASP A 102 12.11 -8.12 -0.66
N LEU A 103 12.78 -7.04 -0.26
CA LEU A 103 12.75 -6.56 1.13
C LEU A 103 11.35 -6.09 1.56
N LEU A 104 10.62 -5.39 0.69
CA LEU A 104 9.23 -4.99 0.95
C LEU A 104 8.34 -6.24 1.12
N ALA A 105 8.47 -7.23 0.24
CA ALA A 105 7.75 -8.49 0.34
C ALA A 105 8.09 -9.27 1.64
N ASP A 106 9.35 -9.25 2.06
CA ASP A 106 9.76 -9.83 3.34
C ASP A 106 9.13 -9.12 4.54
N HIS A 107 9.01 -7.79 4.52
CA HIS A 107 8.34 -7.04 5.57
C HIS A 107 6.85 -7.39 5.64
N VAL A 108 6.17 -7.47 4.50
CA VAL A 108 4.78 -7.95 4.43
C VAL A 108 4.64 -9.33 5.07
N ARG A 109 5.53 -10.27 4.73
CA ARG A 109 5.50 -11.65 5.24
C ARG A 109 5.79 -11.75 6.74
N LEU A 110 6.69 -10.91 7.27
CA LEU A 110 7.16 -10.98 8.65
C LEU A 110 6.31 -10.15 9.63
N ILE A 111 5.82 -8.99 9.20
CA ILE A 111 5.09 -8.01 10.02
C ILE A 111 3.58 -8.13 9.80
N GLY A 112 3.13 -8.44 8.59
CA GLY A 112 1.72 -8.45 8.19
C GLY A 112 0.83 -9.47 8.93
N PRO A 113 1.28 -10.70 9.21
CA PRO A 113 0.45 -11.67 9.91
C PRO A 113 0.08 -11.22 11.34
N PRO A 114 -1.17 -11.48 11.79
CA PRO A 114 -1.59 -11.17 13.15
C PRO A 114 -0.76 -11.94 14.18
N GLY A 115 -0.59 -11.35 15.37
CA GLY A 115 0.17 -11.95 16.47
C GLY A 115 1.69 -11.76 16.39
N ARG A 116 2.20 -11.08 15.36
CA ARG A 116 3.62 -10.65 15.27
C ARG A 116 3.87 -9.31 15.97
N THR A 117 2.83 -8.51 16.18
CA THR A 117 2.83 -7.25 16.91
C THR A 117 1.74 -7.26 17.97
N PHE A 118 1.87 -6.39 18.98
CA PHE A 118 0.94 -6.30 20.12
C PHE A 118 -0.46 -5.82 19.72
N CYS A 119 -0.54 -4.84 18.81
CA CYS A 119 -1.80 -4.31 18.28
C CYS A 119 -1.88 -4.50 16.76
N PRO A 120 -3.05 -4.32 16.12
CA PRO A 120 -3.24 -4.55 14.69
C PRO A 120 -2.72 -3.41 13.80
N HIS A 121 -2.01 -2.41 14.34
CA HIS A 121 -1.49 -1.27 13.59
C HIS A 121 -0.56 -1.70 12.45
N ALA A 122 0.49 -2.46 12.78
CA ALA A 122 1.47 -2.91 11.79
C ALA A 122 0.89 -3.92 10.76
N PRO A 123 0.06 -4.91 11.16
CA PRO A 123 -0.74 -5.68 10.20
C PRO A 123 -1.61 -4.81 9.28
N GLY A 124 -2.18 -3.74 9.84
CA GLY A 124 -2.96 -2.76 9.08
C GLY A 124 -2.13 -2.00 8.06
N ALA A 125 -0.89 -1.62 8.39
CA ALA A 125 0.04 -0.98 7.47
C ALA A 125 0.44 -1.92 6.32
N MET A 126 0.72 -3.19 6.63
CA MET A 126 1.16 -4.16 5.61
C MET A 126 0.06 -4.59 4.63
N ALA A 127 -1.23 -4.44 4.96
CA ALA A 127 -2.34 -4.84 4.08
C ALA A 127 -2.39 -4.07 2.73
N PRO A 128 -2.37 -2.73 2.69
CA PRO A 128 -2.28 -1.99 1.42
C PRO A 128 -0.96 -2.26 0.70
N LEU A 129 0.17 -2.40 1.42
CA LEU A 129 1.45 -2.72 0.79
C LEU A 129 1.44 -4.09 0.11
N ALA A 130 0.93 -5.12 0.78
CA ALA A 130 0.86 -6.49 0.25
C ALA A 130 0.11 -6.51 -1.10
N SER A 131 -1.15 -6.03 -1.07
CA SER A 131 -1.98 -5.94 -2.28
C SER A 131 -1.42 -4.98 -3.33
N GLY A 132 -0.74 -3.92 -2.91
CA GLY A 132 -0.11 -2.95 -3.80
C GLY A 132 1.10 -3.51 -4.55
N LEU A 133 1.93 -4.34 -3.90
CA LEU A 133 3.05 -5.04 -4.55
C LEU A 133 2.56 -5.98 -5.65
N ASP A 134 1.41 -6.63 -5.45
CA ASP A 134 0.80 -7.52 -6.42
C ASP A 134 0.13 -6.75 -7.57
N LEU A 135 -0.77 -5.81 -7.26
CA LEU A 135 -1.57 -5.08 -8.25
C LEU A 135 -0.77 -4.07 -9.07
N PHE A 136 0.32 -3.52 -8.51
CA PHE A 136 1.09 -2.43 -9.13
C PHE A 136 2.54 -2.83 -9.39
N ARG A 137 2.82 -4.13 -9.54
CA ARG A 137 4.17 -4.65 -9.76
C ARG A 137 4.89 -3.96 -10.92
N ASP A 138 4.18 -3.70 -12.01
CA ASP A 138 4.75 -3.04 -13.18
C ASP A 138 5.15 -1.60 -12.89
N GLU A 139 4.38 -0.85 -12.09
CA GLU A 139 4.78 0.48 -11.65
C GLU A 139 6.03 0.48 -10.80
N PHE A 140 6.17 -0.48 -9.89
CA PHE A 140 7.39 -0.63 -9.11
C PHE A 140 8.60 -0.86 -10.03
N LEU A 141 8.45 -1.73 -11.03
CA LEU A 141 9.49 -1.99 -12.03
C LEU A 141 9.78 -0.78 -12.93
N ASP A 142 8.76 0.03 -13.25
CA ASP A 142 8.95 1.28 -13.99
C ASP A 142 9.77 2.30 -13.19
N HIS A 143 9.50 2.46 -11.89
CA HIS A 143 10.28 3.37 -11.03
C HIS A 143 11.76 2.97 -10.98
N LEU A 144 12.02 1.67 -10.85
CA LEU A 144 13.38 1.13 -10.82
C LEU A 144 14.11 1.31 -12.15
N ARG A 145 13.42 1.07 -13.29
CA ARG A 145 14.01 1.22 -14.63
C ARG A 145 14.27 2.68 -15.00
N GLN A 146 13.39 3.59 -14.58
CA GLN A 146 13.46 5.01 -14.92
C GLN A 146 14.22 5.83 -13.88
N HIS A 147 14.70 5.19 -12.80
CA HIS A 147 15.36 5.85 -11.69
C HIS A 147 14.55 7.01 -11.11
N GLY A 148 13.29 6.75 -10.78
CA GLY A 148 12.39 7.71 -10.14
C GLY A 148 10.94 7.56 -10.59
N CYS A 149 10.04 8.36 -10.01
CA CYS A 149 8.62 8.31 -10.33
C CYS A 149 8.29 8.80 -11.76
N PRO A 150 7.82 7.91 -12.66
CA PRO A 150 7.52 8.27 -14.05
C PRO A 150 6.44 9.36 -14.16
N ARG A 151 5.48 9.36 -13.23
CA ARG A 151 4.35 10.30 -13.23
C ARG A 151 4.73 11.69 -12.73
N ARG A 152 5.78 11.84 -11.91
CA ARG A 152 6.31 13.16 -11.53
C ARG A 152 7.17 13.76 -12.64
N MET A 153 7.86 12.93 -13.42
CA MET A 153 8.70 13.38 -14.53
C MET A 153 7.89 13.84 -15.75
N ALA A 154 6.65 13.34 -15.87
CA ALA A 154 5.74 13.68 -16.96
C ALA A 154 4.80 14.87 -16.67
N ALA A 155 4.88 15.44 -15.46
CA ALA A 155 4.07 16.58 -15.01
C ALA A 155 4.88 17.88 -15.05
#